data_AF-A0A813MWD6-F1
#
_entry.id   AF-A0A813MWD6-F1
#
_cell.length_a   1.000
_cell.length_b   1.000
_cell.length_c   1.000
_cell.angle_alpha   90.00
_cell.angle_beta   90.00
_cell.angle_gamma   90.00
#
_symmetry.space_group_name_H-M   'P 1'
#
loop_
_entity.id
_entity.type
_entity.pdbx_description
1 polymer ?
#
loop_
_entity_poly.entity_id
_entity_poly.type
_entity_poly.pdbx_seq_one_letter_code
_entity_poly.pdbx_strand_id
1 'polypeptide(L)'
;MSLQQQIQNESDQFQALFSRLSDTQSSEAALSEARSHLISYQNQARLIQEKIDTFTAAADKEHKRLVDIQGHGIKHIWYKIRGQLKQRLNEQEKKWLIEFEKCKEEEQRLVAVQEQICSTQNHLHQCEIASEIITKLLANGIDCTWNDNNEFNIKNSHAICFNGQSIEGIKPIQTMLMVKTSYDAQIKVNCNCRPWLLTRAACVGSQRYGGTWTGDNRCSWHTLKYNIPMGLNLSLSGFPLIGHDIGGFAGEKPSLELFVRWIQNGIFHPRFCVHSWRPNQDENIDDNNENALWMYEDALPLIHDALRFRKRLQTYLYSLSHEANITGHPLIRPTVYHFQSDIKCRNQSFEFLLGPWLLVASVYEENASTRTLYLPSGTKWYNFWTDEIYDGGQMVTVTATLDIFPLFVREGALLPFHMDEHLEIRVYPFEENGTSEFNIYDDDGETIDCYNELEGKFDLQTIRLTCNKKQIHIETFIIEGKDNKFTWRFPTNEKRVYQINEG
;
A
#
# COMPACT_ATOMS: atom_id res chain seq x y z
N MET A 1 -24.50 28.55 8.68
CA MET A 1 -24.77 27.24 8.05
C MET A 1 -23.69 26.29 8.51
N SER A 2 -24.01 25.04 8.84
CA SER A 2 -22.97 24.02 9.06
C SER A 2 -22.15 23.83 7.78
N LEU A 3 -20.90 23.34 7.86
CA LEU A 3 -20.11 22.98 6.67
C LEU A 3 -20.91 22.02 5.75
N GLN A 4 -21.75 21.18 6.35
CA GLN A 4 -22.72 20.31 5.69
C GLN A 4 -23.80 21.09 4.90
N GLN A 5 -24.29 22.22 5.42
CA GLN A 5 -25.21 23.13 4.73
C GLN A 5 -24.51 24.09 3.76
N GLN A 6 -23.23 24.42 3.98
CA GLN A 6 -22.40 25.19 3.04
C GLN A 6 -22.01 24.36 1.82
N ILE A 7 -21.62 23.09 1.99
CA ILE A 7 -21.38 22.15 0.89
C ILE A 7 -22.67 21.87 0.10
N GLN A 8 -23.83 21.87 0.77
CA GLN A 8 -25.13 21.72 0.10
C GLN A 8 -25.54 22.96 -0.71
N ASN A 9 -25.05 24.15 -0.34
CA ASN A 9 -25.51 25.44 -0.90
C ASN A 9 -24.48 26.21 -1.74
N GLU A 10 -23.17 25.94 -1.65
CA GLU A 10 -22.12 26.79 -2.26
C GLU A 10 -21.19 26.06 -3.22
N SER A 11 -21.72 25.46 -4.29
CA SER A 11 -20.84 25.38 -5.45
C SER A 11 -21.61 25.34 -6.75
N ASP A 12 -21.74 26.52 -7.35
CA ASP A 12 -21.98 26.66 -8.79
C ASP A 12 -20.91 25.91 -9.60
N GLN A 13 -19.73 25.60 -9.02
CA GLN A 13 -18.71 24.73 -9.61
C GLN A 13 -19.00 23.23 -9.42
N PHE A 14 -19.68 22.79 -8.35
CA PHE A 14 -20.21 21.42 -8.21
C PHE A 14 -21.43 21.25 -9.11
N GLN A 15 -22.30 22.25 -9.23
CA GLN A 15 -23.35 22.32 -10.24
C GLN A 15 -22.77 22.41 -11.66
N ALA A 16 -21.63 23.07 -11.89
CA ALA A 16 -20.94 23.14 -13.20
C ALA A 16 -20.14 21.88 -13.54
N LEU A 17 -19.56 21.19 -12.56
CA LEU A 17 -18.92 19.89 -12.73
C LEU A 17 -19.99 18.81 -12.90
N PHE A 18 -21.08 18.88 -12.14
CA PHE A 18 -22.29 18.08 -12.35
C PHE A 18 -22.86 18.37 -13.72
N SER A 19 -23.02 19.62 -14.17
CA SER A 19 -23.51 19.97 -15.54
C SER A 19 -22.53 19.73 -16.68
N ARG A 20 -21.21 19.68 -16.44
CA ARG A 20 -20.24 19.14 -17.41
C ARG A 20 -20.22 17.61 -17.46
N LEU A 21 -20.59 16.94 -16.37
CA LEU A 21 -20.83 15.49 -16.28
C LEU A 21 -22.30 15.11 -16.57
N SER A 22 -23.19 16.10 -16.66
CA SER A 22 -24.65 16.00 -16.80
C SER A 22 -25.19 16.88 -17.94
N ASP A 23 -24.39 17.11 -18.97
CA ASP A 23 -24.97 17.09 -20.32
C ASP A 23 -25.36 15.62 -20.56
N THR A 24 -26.49 15.15 -20.05
CA THR A 24 -27.81 15.78 -20.17
C THR A 24 -28.69 15.39 -18.98
N GLN A 25 -29.89 15.99 -18.89
CA GLN A 25 -31.08 15.47 -18.19
C GLN A 25 -31.30 13.95 -18.29
N SER A 26 -30.59 13.29 -19.21
CA SER A 26 -30.44 11.83 -19.29
C SER A 26 -29.81 11.19 -18.06
N SER A 27 -28.94 11.80 -17.25
CA SER A 27 -28.26 11.09 -16.16
C SER A 27 -29.12 10.89 -14.91
N GLU A 28 -29.89 11.90 -14.49
CA GLU A 28 -30.82 11.80 -13.36
C GLU A 28 -32.10 11.05 -13.75
N ALA A 29 -32.59 11.28 -14.98
CA ALA A 29 -33.62 10.44 -15.58
C ALA A 29 -33.16 8.99 -15.73
N ALA A 30 -31.92 8.73 -16.17
CA ALA A 30 -31.36 7.39 -16.27
C ALA A 30 -31.08 6.76 -14.91
N LEU A 31 -30.75 7.52 -13.86
CA LEU A 31 -30.61 7.00 -12.50
C LEU A 31 -31.97 6.65 -11.90
N SER A 32 -32.99 7.49 -12.12
CA SER A 32 -34.38 7.20 -11.76
C SER A 32 -34.91 6.00 -12.54
N GLU A 33 -34.64 5.94 -13.84
CA GLU A 33 -35.00 4.85 -14.74
C GLU A 33 -34.24 3.55 -14.37
N ALA A 34 -32.95 3.64 -14.02
CA ALA A 34 -32.16 2.50 -13.55
C ALA A 34 -32.65 1.99 -12.19
N ARG A 35 -33.07 2.87 -11.27
CA ARG A 35 -33.74 2.47 -10.02
C ARG A 35 -35.08 1.79 -10.30
N SER A 36 -35.89 2.35 -11.20
CA SER A 36 -37.15 1.74 -11.63
C SER A 36 -36.93 0.38 -12.32
N HIS A 37 -35.90 0.24 -13.13
CA HIS A 37 -35.49 -1.02 -13.77
C HIS A 37 -34.99 -2.03 -12.74
N LEU A 38 -34.14 -1.63 -11.77
CA LEU A 38 -33.68 -2.50 -10.70
C LEU A 38 -34.83 -3.04 -9.86
N ILE A 39 -35.77 -2.18 -9.46
CA ILE A 39 -36.98 -2.57 -8.72
C ILE A 39 -37.85 -3.51 -9.58
N SER A 40 -37.97 -3.22 -10.87
CA SER A 40 -38.70 -4.09 -11.82
C SER A 40 -38.05 -5.47 -11.95
N TYR A 41 -36.73 -5.54 -12.11
CA TYR A 41 -35.98 -6.79 -12.21
C TYR A 41 -36.01 -7.60 -10.91
N GLN A 42 -35.89 -6.95 -9.75
CA GLN A 42 -36.04 -7.61 -8.45
C GLN A 42 -37.44 -8.21 -8.28
N ASN A 43 -38.49 -7.50 -8.72
CA ASN A 43 -39.85 -8.02 -8.71
C ASN A 43 -40.04 -9.18 -9.70
N GLN A 44 -39.45 -9.11 -10.90
CA GLN A 44 -39.48 -10.21 -11.88
C GLN A 44 -38.74 -11.44 -11.36
N ALA A 45 -37.55 -11.27 -10.79
CA ALA A 45 -36.78 -12.35 -10.18
C ALA A 45 -37.56 -13.03 -9.05
N ARG A 46 -38.21 -12.26 -8.18
CA ARG A 46 -39.08 -12.79 -7.13
C ARG A 46 -40.24 -13.62 -7.70
N LEU A 47 -40.92 -13.13 -8.73
CA LEU A 47 -42.04 -13.83 -9.36
C LEU A 47 -41.60 -15.12 -10.09
N ILE A 48 -40.42 -15.12 -10.72
CA ILE A 48 -39.85 -16.31 -11.36
C ILE A 48 -39.43 -17.32 -10.29
N GLN A 49 -38.78 -16.87 -9.21
CA GLN A 49 -38.42 -17.73 -8.08
C GLN A 49 -39.65 -18.35 -7.42
N GLU A 50 -40.73 -17.59 -7.20
CA GLU A 50 -41.99 -18.12 -6.67
C GLU A 50 -42.60 -19.21 -7.57
N LYS A 51 -42.48 -19.08 -8.90
CA LYS A 51 -42.92 -20.12 -9.86
C LYS A 51 -42.03 -21.37 -9.78
N ILE A 52 -40.71 -21.19 -9.68
CA ILE A 52 -39.75 -22.28 -9.50
C ILE A 52 -40.05 -23.01 -8.19
N ASP A 53 -40.20 -22.30 -7.07
CA ASP A 53 -40.46 -22.86 -5.75
C ASP A 53 -41.78 -23.65 -5.69
N THR A 54 -42.84 -23.12 -6.34
CA THR A 54 -44.14 -23.81 -6.47
C THR A 54 -44.01 -25.16 -7.18
N PHE A 55 -43.11 -25.25 -8.17
CA PHE A 55 -42.86 -26.49 -8.90
C PHE A 55 -41.88 -27.42 -8.19
N THR A 56 -40.79 -26.91 -7.61
CA THR A 56 -39.80 -27.67 -6.83
C THR A 56 -40.47 -28.39 -5.65
N ALA A 57 -41.42 -27.73 -4.97
CA ALA A 57 -42.23 -28.36 -3.94
C ALA A 57 -43.10 -29.54 -4.43
N ALA A 58 -43.52 -29.53 -5.71
CA ALA A 58 -44.27 -30.62 -6.34
C ALA A 58 -43.34 -31.72 -6.91
N ALA A 59 -42.16 -31.35 -7.42
CA ALA A 59 -41.19 -32.23 -8.05
C ALA A 59 -40.35 -33.03 -7.03
N ASP A 60 -40.00 -32.44 -5.88
CA ASP A 60 -39.21 -33.13 -4.84
C ASP A 60 -39.93 -34.36 -4.26
N LYS A 61 -41.27 -34.34 -4.26
CA LYS A 61 -42.10 -35.47 -3.81
C LYS A 61 -42.05 -36.65 -4.77
N GLU A 62 -41.87 -36.41 -6.07
CA GLU A 62 -41.79 -37.43 -7.11
C GLU A 62 -40.33 -37.83 -7.43
N HIS A 63 -39.37 -36.92 -7.28
CA HIS A 63 -37.94 -37.21 -7.36
C HIS A 63 -37.52 -38.21 -6.27
N LYS A 64 -38.00 -38.04 -5.02
CA LYS A 64 -37.82 -39.04 -3.95
C LYS A 64 -38.38 -40.42 -4.31
N ARG A 65 -39.47 -40.48 -5.08
CA ARG A 65 -40.09 -41.74 -5.53
C ARG A 65 -39.33 -42.39 -6.69
N LEU A 66 -38.69 -41.60 -7.54
CA LEU A 66 -37.92 -42.06 -8.71
C LEU A 66 -36.46 -42.42 -8.38
N VAL A 67 -35.88 -41.82 -7.34
CA VAL A 67 -34.53 -42.15 -6.84
C VAL A 67 -34.49 -43.56 -6.24
N ASP A 68 -35.60 -44.07 -5.69
CA ASP A 68 -35.73 -45.48 -5.27
C ASP A 68 -35.69 -46.49 -6.43
N ILE A 69 -35.76 -46.03 -7.69
CA ILE A 69 -35.67 -46.87 -8.91
C ILE A 69 -34.25 -46.83 -9.52
N GLN A 70 -33.31 -46.05 -8.96
CA GLN A 70 -31.96 -45.85 -9.52
C GLN A 70 -30.92 -46.91 -9.12
N GLY A 71 -31.17 -48.16 -9.50
CA GLY A 71 -30.08 -49.08 -9.82
C GLY A 71 -29.97 -49.20 -11.34
N HIS A 72 -28.90 -48.64 -11.93
CA HIS A 72 -28.42 -48.78 -13.34
C HIS A 72 -28.52 -47.49 -14.19
N GLY A 73 -27.50 -46.64 -14.08
CA GLY A 73 -27.23 -45.48 -14.94
C GLY A 73 -26.98 -45.76 -16.43
N ILE A 74 -27.17 -46.99 -16.91
CA ILE A 74 -26.90 -47.38 -18.31
C ILE A 74 -28.13 -47.20 -19.22
N LYS A 75 -29.36 -47.29 -18.70
CA LYS A 75 -30.56 -47.15 -19.54
C LYS A 75 -30.83 -45.70 -19.96
N HIS A 76 -30.62 -44.73 -19.09
CA HIS A 76 -31.01 -43.32 -19.34
C HIS A 76 -30.19 -42.68 -20.47
N ILE A 77 -28.89 -42.99 -20.56
CA ILE A 77 -28.01 -42.52 -21.65
C ILE A 77 -28.37 -43.21 -22.98
N TRP A 78 -28.70 -44.50 -22.95
CA TRP A 78 -29.07 -45.28 -24.15
C TRP A 78 -30.35 -44.76 -24.83
N TYR A 79 -31.39 -44.41 -24.06
CA TYR A 79 -32.64 -43.90 -24.62
C TYR A 79 -32.59 -42.43 -25.08
N LYS A 80 -31.74 -41.61 -24.44
CA LYS A 80 -31.54 -40.20 -24.82
C LYS A 80 -30.80 -40.06 -26.16
N ILE A 81 -29.85 -40.97 -26.45
CA ILE A 81 -29.09 -40.99 -27.72
C ILE A 81 -29.95 -41.46 -28.91
N ARG A 82 -30.98 -42.29 -28.69
CA ARG A 82 -31.83 -42.89 -29.75
C ARG A 82 -33.19 -42.20 -29.97
N GLY A 83 -33.52 -41.15 -29.22
CA GLY A 83 -34.78 -40.40 -29.39
C GLY A 83 -36.07 -41.16 -29.03
N GLN A 84 -35.99 -42.31 -28.34
CA GLN A 84 -37.14 -43.18 -28.06
C GLN A 84 -37.76 -43.00 -26.66
N LEU A 85 -37.20 -42.12 -25.81
CA LEU A 85 -37.67 -41.93 -24.43
C LEU A 85 -39.14 -41.47 -24.39
N LYS A 86 -39.52 -40.50 -25.23
CA LYS A 86 -40.89 -39.95 -25.28
C LYS A 86 -41.96 -40.99 -25.67
N GLN A 87 -41.60 -42.10 -26.34
CA GLN A 87 -42.56 -43.10 -26.80
C GLN A 87 -42.96 -44.14 -25.73
N ARG A 88 -42.20 -44.26 -24.64
CA ARG A 88 -42.48 -45.23 -23.55
C ARG A 88 -42.96 -44.62 -22.25
N LEU A 89 -42.86 -43.29 -22.11
CA LEU A 89 -43.44 -42.58 -20.97
C LEU A 89 -44.96 -42.68 -21.06
N ASN A 90 -45.61 -42.95 -19.93
CA ASN A 90 -47.06 -42.82 -19.85
C ASN A 90 -47.47 -41.33 -19.97
N GLU A 91 -48.74 -41.06 -20.20
CA GLU A 91 -49.23 -39.69 -20.42
C GLU A 91 -48.96 -38.75 -19.23
N GLN A 92 -48.88 -39.27 -18.00
CA GLN A 92 -48.55 -38.48 -16.83
C GLN A 92 -47.07 -38.10 -16.83
N GLU A 93 -46.18 -39.03 -17.11
CA GLU A 93 -44.73 -38.81 -17.19
C GLU A 93 -44.35 -37.85 -18.33
N LYS A 94 -45.05 -37.90 -19.47
CA LYS A 94 -44.86 -36.92 -20.55
C LYS A 94 -45.22 -35.50 -20.10
N LYS A 95 -46.31 -35.33 -19.34
CA LYS A 95 -46.70 -34.03 -18.77
C LYS A 95 -45.66 -33.52 -17.79
N TRP A 96 -45.14 -34.38 -16.93
CA TRP A 96 -44.06 -34.04 -16.00
C TRP A 96 -42.78 -33.59 -16.72
N LEU A 97 -42.39 -34.28 -17.79
CA LEU A 97 -41.19 -33.92 -18.56
C LEU A 97 -41.33 -32.53 -19.22
N ILE A 98 -42.51 -32.21 -19.75
CA ILE A 98 -42.81 -30.89 -20.34
C ILE A 98 -42.72 -29.79 -19.28
N GLU A 99 -43.26 -30.01 -18.09
CA GLU A 99 -43.19 -29.02 -17.01
C GLU A 99 -41.77 -28.89 -16.43
N PHE A 100 -40.99 -29.97 -16.40
CA PHE A 100 -39.57 -29.90 -16.03
C PHE A 100 -38.73 -29.09 -17.05
N GLU A 101 -38.97 -29.27 -18.34
CA GLU A 101 -38.32 -28.48 -19.39
C GLU A 101 -38.67 -26.98 -19.25
N LYS A 102 -39.93 -26.65 -18.95
CA LYS A 102 -40.35 -25.27 -18.65
C LYS A 102 -39.69 -24.70 -17.39
N CYS A 103 -39.54 -25.49 -16.33
CA CYS A 103 -38.87 -25.05 -15.11
C CYS A 103 -37.39 -24.71 -15.38
N LYS A 104 -36.71 -25.53 -16.20
CA LYS A 104 -35.33 -25.22 -16.63
C LYS A 104 -35.22 -23.96 -17.46
N GLU A 105 -36.18 -23.68 -18.33
CA GLU A 105 -36.22 -22.43 -19.09
C GLU A 105 -36.43 -21.21 -18.16
N GLU A 106 -37.27 -21.35 -17.13
CA GLU A 106 -37.49 -20.29 -16.12
C GLU A 106 -36.28 -20.08 -15.20
N GLU A 107 -35.56 -21.15 -14.80
CA GLU A 107 -34.28 -21.02 -14.08
C GLU A 107 -33.24 -20.24 -14.89
N GLN A 108 -33.13 -20.52 -16.20
CA GLN A 108 -32.24 -19.77 -17.09
C GLN A 108 -32.64 -18.29 -17.21
N ARG A 109 -33.95 -18.00 -17.21
CA ARG A 109 -34.45 -16.62 -17.17
C ARG A 109 -34.12 -15.94 -15.85
N LEU A 110 -34.24 -16.63 -14.72
CA LEU A 110 -33.89 -16.08 -13.42
C LEU A 110 -32.40 -15.71 -13.34
N VAL A 111 -31.52 -16.58 -13.84
CA VAL A 111 -30.08 -16.29 -13.92
C VAL A 111 -29.82 -15.03 -14.74
N ALA A 112 -30.45 -14.91 -15.91
CA ALA A 112 -30.31 -13.72 -16.76
C ALA A 112 -30.82 -12.42 -16.08
N VAL A 113 -31.91 -12.49 -15.31
CA VAL A 113 -32.42 -11.35 -14.54
C VAL A 113 -31.50 -11.00 -13.36
N GLN A 114 -30.94 -12.01 -12.68
CA GLN A 114 -29.97 -11.80 -11.60
C GLN A 114 -28.66 -11.16 -12.13
N GLU A 115 -28.21 -11.53 -13.32
CA GLU A 115 -27.07 -10.90 -13.99
C GLU A 115 -27.34 -9.41 -14.29
N GLN A 116 -28.55 -9.05 -14.72
CA GLN A 116 -28.96 -7.65 -14.95
C GLN A 116 -29.06 -6.80 -13.67
N ILE A 117 -29.43 -7.42 -12.54
CA ILE A 117 -29.42 -6.76 -11.22
C ILE A 117 -27.99 -6.42 -10.81
N CYS A 118 -27.06 -7.37 -10.92
CA CYS A 118 -25.63 -7.15 -10.67
C CYS A 118 -25.05 -6.08 -11.60
N SER A 119 -25.52 -5.99 -12.86
CA SER A 119 -25.12 -4.98 -13.85
C SER A 119 -25.76 -3.60 -13.67
N THR A 120 -26.50 -3.33 -12.58
CA THR A 120 -27.07 -1.99 -12.29
C THR A 120 -26.48 -1.34 -11.02
N GLN A 121 -25.68 -2.06 -10.24
CA GLN A 121 -25.13 -1.61 -8.95
C GLN A 121 -23.81 -0.79 -8.99
N ASN A 122 -23.01 -0.74 -10.05
CA ASN A 122 -21.57 -0.36 -9.97
C ASN A 122 -21.24 1.14 -10.07
N HIS A 123 -22.09 1.98 -10.70
CA HIS A 123 -21.84 3.44 -10.71
C HIS A 123 -22.48 4.13 -9.49
N LEU A 124 -23.67 3.69 -9.09
CA LEU A 124 -24.35 4.11 -7.85
C LEU A 124 -23.51 3.78 -6.60
N HIS A 125 -22.86 2.62 -6.57
CA HIS A 125 -22.11 2.18 -5.40
C HIS A 125 -20.83 3.00 -5.13
N GLN A 126 -20.12 3.48 -6.17
CA GLN A 126 -18.95 4.34 -5.97
C GLN A 126 -19.33 5.72 -5.41
N CYS A 127 -20.41 6.32 -5.91
CA CYS A 127 -20.93 7.57 -5.38
C CYS A 127 -21.47 7.41 -3.96
N GLU A 128 -22.10 6.28 -3.64
CA GLU A 128 -22.54 5.94 -2.30
C GLU A 128 -21.34 5.77 -1.35
N ILE A 129 -20.31 5.00 -1.73
CA ILE A 129 -19.09 4.84 -0.93
C ILE A 129 -18.40 6.19 -0.68
N ALA A 130 -18.22 7.01 -1.72
CA ALA A 130 -17.63 8.34 -1.55
C ALA A 130 -18.48 9.22 -0.61
N SER A 131 -19.81 9.17 -0.73
CA SER A 131 -20.72 9.86 0.18
C SER A 131 -20.59 9.36 1.62
N GLU A 132 -20.46 8.05 1.84
CA GLU A 132 -20.25 7.49 3.18
C GLU A 132 -18.90 7.92 3.77
N ILE A 133 -17.81 7.89 2.99
CA ILE A 133 -16.50 8.37 3.43
C ILE A 133 -16.59 9.83 3.86
N ILE A 134 -17.20 10.68 3.03
CA ILE A 134 -17.33 12.11 3.32
C ILE A 134 -18.17 12.32 4.59
N THR A 135 -19.36 11.74 4.65
CA THR A 135 -20.33 12.04 5.72
C THR A 135 -20.01 11.37 7.05
N LYS A 136 -19.43 10.16 7.04
CA LYS A 136 -19.13 9.39 8.25
C LYS A 136 -17.72 9.67 8.77
N LEU A 137 -16.75 9.97 7.90
CA LEU A 137 -15.36 10.19 8.29
C LEU A 137 -14.94 11.66 8.14
N LEU A 138 -14.84 12.15 6.91
CA LEU A 138 -14.18 13.43 6.63
C LEU A 138 -14.92 14.63 7.26
N ALA A 139 -16.25 14.64 7.21
CA ALA A 139 -17.09 15.67 7.82
C ALA A 139 -16.99 15.72 9.36
N ASN A 140 -16.45 14.66 9.98
CA ASN A 140 -16.21 14.59 11.42
C ASN A 140 -14.74 14.92 11.79
N GLY A 141 -13.95 15.45 10.86
CA GLY A 141 -12.56 15.87 11.10
C GLY A 141 -11.54 14.74 11.03
N ILE A 142 -11.89 13.61 10.40
CA ILE A 142 -10.92 12.55 10.08
C ILE A 142 -10.29 12.89 8.73
N ASP A 143 -8.99 13.23 8.71
CA ASP A 143 -8.33 13.75 7.51
C ASP A 143 -7.70 12.67 6.62
N CYS A 144 -7.76 11.41 7.02
CA CYS A 144 -7.18 10.30 6.28
C CYS A 144 -8.09 9.07 6.24
N THR A 145 -7.83 8.17 5.29
CA THR A 145 -8.61 6.92 5.18
C THR A 145 -7.71 5.70 5.05
N TRP A 146 -8.23 4.58 5.51
CA TRP A 146 -7.56 3.30 5.49
C TRP A 146 -8.48 2.25 4.86
N ASN A 147 -8.15 1.83 3.64
CA ASN A 147 -8.85 0.79 2.91
C ASN A 147 -8.28 -0.59 3.32
N ASP A 148 -8.88 -1.18 4.34
CA ASP A 148 -8.58 -2.54 4.80
C ASP A 148 -9.55 -3.57 4.19
N ASN A 149 -9.12 -4.84 4.12
CA ASN A 149 -9.88 -5.96 3.55
C ASN A 149 -10.39 -5.74 2.11
N ASN A 150 -9.74 -4.85 1.37
CA ASN A 150 -10.14 -4.46 0.02
C ASN A 150 -9.62 -5.38 -1.08
N GLU A 151 -9.06 -6.55 -0.75
CA GLU A 151 -8.82 -7.61 -1.72
C GLU A 151 -10.14 -8.18 -2.25
N PHE A 152 -11.28 -7.94 -1.57
CA PHE A 152 -12.55 -8.62 -1.79
C PHE A 152 -12.39 -10.13 -1.57
N ASN A 153 -12.77 -10.61 -0.39
CA ASN A 153 -12.67 -12.01 0.03
C ASN A 153 -13.67 -12.94 -0.71
N ILE A 154 -13.82 -12.73 -2.01
CA ILE A 154 -14.62 -13.49 -2.95
C ILE A 154 -13.77 -14.67 -3.41
N LYS A 155 -14.19 -15.88 -3.02
CA LYS A 155 -13.50 -17.15 -3.32
C LYS A 155 -13.89 -17.73 -4.69
N ASN A 156 -15.04 -17.34 -5.23
CA ASN A 156 -15.50 -17.80 -6.54
C ASN A 156 -14.88 -16.94 -7.64
N SER A 157 -13.89 -17.48 -8.36
CA SER A 157 -13.24 -16.81 -9.49
C SER A 157 -14.18 -16.55 -10.66
N HIS A 158 -15.33 -17.23 -10.74
CA HIS A 158 -16.33 -17.02 -11.78
C HIS A 158 -17.46 -16.06 -11.38
N ALA A 159 -17.34 -15.39 -10.23
CA ALA A 159 -18.31 -14.36 -9.86
C ALA A 159 -18.33 -13.26 -10.94
N ILE A 160 -19.53 -12.91 -11.40
CA ILE A 160 -19.71 -11.93 -12.48
C ILE A 160 -19.79 -10.53 -11.88
N CYS A 161 -18.89 -9.65 -12.36
CA CYS A 161 -18.91 -8.24 -12.04
C CYS A 161 -19.99 -7.52 -12.87
N PHE A 162 -20.35 -6.31 -12.46
CA PHE A 162 -21.38 -5.50 -13.12
C PHE A 162 -21.20 -5.33 -14.64
N ASN A 163 -19.96 -5.23 -15.11
CA ASN A 163 -19.67 -5.07 -16.54
C ASN A 163 -19.79 -6.40 -17.33
N GLY A 164 -20.35 -7.44 -16.72
CA GLY A 164 -20.55 -8.76 -17.31
C GLY A 164 -19.31 -9.63 -17.38
N GLN A 165 -18.15 -9.15 -16.91
CA GLN A 165 -16.93 -9.96 -16.91
C GLN A 165 -16.73 -10.67 -15.57
N SER A 166 -15.98 -11.77 -15.62
CA SER A 166 -15.53 -12.51 -14.43
C SER A 166 -14.64 -11.65 -13.53
N ILE A 167 -14.77 -11.83 -12.21
CA ILE A 167 -13.92 -11.19 -11.20
C ILE A 167 -12.44 -11.56 -11.33
N GLU A 168 -12.11 -12.70 -11.92
CA GLU A 168 -10.73 -13.18 -12.06
C GLU A 168 -9.80 -12.14 -12.71
N GLY A 169 -10.28 -11.40 -13.71
CA GLY A 169 -9.52 -10.31 -14.36
C GLY A 169 -9.78 -8.91 -13.81
N ILE A 170 -10.90 -8.71 -13.08
CA ILE A 170 -11.34 -7.40 -12.60
C ILE A 170 -10.87 -7.11 -11.18
N LYS A 171 -10.64 -8.14 -10.36
CA LYS A 171 -10.32 -8.00 -8.93
C LYS A 171 -9.21 -6.98 -8.64
N PRO A 172 -8.06 -6.98 -9.36
CA PRO A 172 -7.02 -5.96 -9.15
C PRO A 172 -7.48 -4.54 -9.53
N ILE A 173 -8.35 -4.40 -10.53
CA ILE A 173 -8.90 -3.10 -10.94
C ILE A 173 -9.87 -2.59 -9.88
N GLN A 174 -10.71 -3.45 -9.31
CA GLN A 174 -11.63 -3.09 -8.24
C GLN A 174 -10.89 -2.54 -7.02
N THR A 175 -9.75 -3.15 -6.66
CA THR A 175 -8.96 -2.68 -5.52
C THR A 175 -8.47 -1.25 -5.78
N MET A 176 -7.90 -0.98 -6.96
CA MET A 176 -7.49 0.37 -7.37
C MET A 176 -8.66 1.36 -7.43
N LEU A 177 -9.83 0.96 -7.94
CA LEU A 177 -11.01 1.82 -7.99
C LEU A 177 -11.49 2.23 -6.60
N MET A 178 -11.40 1.34 -5.61
CA MET A 178 -11.72 1.68 -4.21
C MET A 178 -10.74 2.71 -3.66
N VAL A 179 -9.44 2.55 -3.93
CA VAL A 179 -8.38 3.49 -3.53
C VAL A 179 -8.61 4.86 -4.17
N LYS A 180 -8.89 4.89 -5.48
CA LYS A 180 -9.22 6.11 -6.20
C LYS A 180 -10.46 6.79 -5.62
N THR A 181 -11.51 6.03 -5.30
CA THR A 181 -12.75 6.59 -4.74
C THR A 181 -12.49 7.28 -3.40
N SER A 182 -11.70 6.66 -2.51
CA SER A 182 -11.29 7.28 -1.23
C SER A 182 -10.42 8.53 -1.45
N TYR A 183 -9.51 8.50 -2.41
CA TYR A 183 -8.69 9.65 -2.79
C TYR A 183 -9.52 10.83 -3.31
N ASP A 184 -10.40 10.58 -4.29
CA ASP A 184 -11.27 11.61 -4.86
C ASP A 184 -12.20 12.22 -3.79
N ALA A 185 -12.65 11.43 -2.82
CA ALA A 185 -13.44 11.90 -1.68
C ALA A 185 -12.65 12.89 -0.79
N GLN A 186 -11.38 12.60 -0.50
CA GLN A 186 -10.51 13.51 0.26
C GLN A 186 -10.26 14.82 -0.49
N ILE A 187 -9.88 14.75 -1.78
CA ILE A 187 -9.68 15.93 -2.64
C ILE A 187 -10.94 16.79 -2.71
N LYS A 188 -12.13 16.16 -2.74
CA LYS A 188 -13.39 16.90 -2.79
C LYS A 188 -13.67 17.69 -1.52
N VAL A 189 -13.33 17.16 -0.35
CA VAL A 189 -13.53 17.84 0.94
C VAL A 189 -12.47 18.91 1.16
N ASN A 190 -11.23 18.64 0.76
CA ASN A 190 -10.13 19.57 0.88
C ASN A 190 -9.19 19.45 -0.31
N CYS A 191 -9.42 20.27 -1.34
CA CYS A 191 -8.63 20.22 -2.58
C CYS A 191 -7.24 20.83 -2.44
N ASN A 192 -6.97 21.55 -1.34
CA ASN A 192 -5.68 22.20 -1.12
C ASN A 192 -4.71 21.33 -0.31
N CYS A 193 -5.20 20.33 0.43
CA CYS A 193 -4.35 19.43 1.21
C CYS A 193 -4.04 18.13 0.48
N ARG A 194 -2.85 17.57 0.73
CA ARG A 194 -2.44 16.26 0.20
C ARG A 194 -3.27 15.15 0.86
N PRO A 195 -3.96 14.30 0.09
CA PRO A 195 -4.64 13.14 0.65
C PRO A 195 -3.66 12.15 1.28
N TRP A 196 -3.99 11.66 2.48
CA TRP A 196 -3.30 10.52 3.08
C TRP A 196 -4.23 9.31 3.06
N LEU A 197 -3.84 8.31 2.28
CA LEU A 197 -4.61 7.09 2.05
C LEU A 197 -3.70 5.87 2.16
N LEU A 198 -4.11 4.92 2.98
CA LEU A 198 -3.47 3.62 3.09
C LEU A 198 -4.38 2.53 2.51
N THR A 199 -3.82 1.61 1.72
CA THR A 199 -4.59 0.49 1.14
C THR A 199 -3.86 -0.84 1.28
N ARG A 200 -4.60 -1.93 1.54
CA ARG A 200 -4.00 -3.27 1.67
C ARG A 200 -3.76 -3.90 0.31
N ALA A 201 -4.83 -3.97 -0.47
CA ALA A 201 -4.81 -4.48 -1.83
C ALA A 201 -4.61 -3.34 -2.83
N ALA A 202 -3.84 -3.61 -3.87
CA ALA A 202 -3.56 -2.65 -4.92
C ALA A 202 -3.20 -3.36 -6.23
N CYS A 203 -3.31 -2.65 -7.34
CA CYS A 203 -2.71 -3.04 -8.62
C CYS A 203 -1.74 -1.97 -9.13
N VAL A 204 -1.05 -2.26 -10.24
CA VAL A 204 -0.18 -1.28 -10.92
C VAL A 204 -0.96 0.02 -11.15
N GLY A 205 -0.38 1.15 -10.75
CA GLY A 205 -0.99 2.47 -10.86
C GLY A 205 -1.67 2.97 -9.59
N SER A 206 -1.89 2.12 -8.59
CA SER A 206 -2.53 2.52 -7.33
C SER A 206 -1.70 3.51 -6.50
N GLN A 207 -0.38 3.55 -6.70
CA GLN A 207 0.52 4.49 -6.02
C GLN A 207 0.20 5.97 -6.30
N ARG A 208 -0.58 6.26 -7.36
CA ARG A 208 -1.07 7.62 -7.67
C ARG A 208 -2.08 8.13 -6.64
N TYR A 209 -2.68 7.22 -5.88
CA TYR A 209 -3.81 7.51 -5.01
C TYR A 209 -3.51 7.23 -3.53
N GLY A 210 -2.58 6.32 -3.21
CA GLY A 210 -2.26 6.01 -1.82
C GLY A 210 -1.03 5.11 -1.62
N GLY A 211 -0.58 5.07 -0.38
CA GLY A 211 0.47 4.15 0.10
C GLY A 211 -0.10 2.78 0.47
N THR A 212 0.77 1.85 0.81
CA THR A 212 0.37 0.48 1.16
C THR A 212 1.24 -0.08 2.29
N TRP A 213 0.81 -1.20 2.87
CA TRP A 213 1.57 -1.98 3.84
C TRP A 213 1.44 -3.46 3.51
N THR A 214 2.26 -4.30 4.14
CA THR A 214 2.33 -5.73 3.79
C THR A 214 1.24 -6.61 4.43
N GLY A 215 0.17 -6.01 4.94
CA GLY A 215 -0.93 -6.74 5.58
C GLY A 215 -0.54 -7.35 6.93
N ASP A 216 -1.34 -8.34 7.33
CA ASP A 216 -1.40 -8.98 8.65
C ASP A 216 -0.15 -9.83 8.99
N ASN A 217 1.01 -9.19 9.08
CA ASN A 217 2.29 -9.88 9.29
C ASN A 217 2.38 -10.48 10.71
N ARG A 218 2.74 -11.76 10.84
CA ARG A 218 2.88 -12.42 12.15
C ARG A 218 4.03 -11.82 12.97
N CYS A 219 3.88 -11.78 14.29
CA CYS A 219 4.93 -11.42 15.21
C CYS A 219 5.97 -12.55 15.31
N SER A 220 7.09 -12.42 14.61
CA SER A 220 8.22 -13.36 14.69
C SER A 220 9.51 -12.79 14.08
N TRP A 221 10.67 -13.31 14.50
CA TRP A 221 11.97 -13.04 13.89
C TRP A 221 12.01 -13.40 12.39
N HIS A 222 11.36 -14.51 12.00
CA HIS A 222 11.22 -14.89 10.61
C HIS A 222 10.53 -13.81 9.79
N THR A 223 9.42 -13.27 10.31
CA THR A 223 8.68 -12.19 9.65
C THR A 223 9.49 -10.90 9.59
N LEU A 224 10.18 -10.49 10.66
CA LEU A 224 11.09 -9.34 10.61
C LEU A 224 12.13 -9.47 9.49
N LYS A 225 12.76 -10.65 9.37
CA LYS A 225 13.74 -10.94 8.32
C LYS A 225 13.15 -10.84 6.91
N TYR A 226 12.01 -11.49 6.66
CA TYR A 226 11.43 -11.58 5.31
C TYR A 226 10.55 -10.39 4.93
N ASN A 227 10.17 -9.54 5.89
CA ASN A 227 9.58 -8.24 5.62
C ASN A 227 10.53 -7.37 4.78
N ILE A 228 11.84 -7.42 5.03
CA ILE A 228 12.85 -6.66 4.28
C ILE A 228 12.73 -6.92 2.77
N PRO A 229 12.97 -8.13 2.24
CA PRO A 229 12.84 -8.39 0.81
C PRO A 229 11.41 -8.18 0.30
N MET A 230 10.36 -8.38 1.11
CA MET A 230 8.98 -8.09 0.71
C MET A 230 8.76 -6.60 0.44
N GLY A 231 9.22 -5.72 1.35
CA GLY A 231 9.16 -4.27 1.19
C GLY A 231 10.01 -3.76 0.02
N LEU A 232 11.18 -4.37 -0.22
CA LEU A 232 12.04 -4.02 -1.36
C LEU A 232 11.40 -4.37 -2.70
N ASN A 233 10.76 -5.54 -2.81
CA ASN A 233 10.04 -5.91 -4.03
C ASN A 233 8.87 -4.97 -4.31
N LEU A 234 8.13 -4.57 -3.27
CA LEU A 234 7.01 -3.65 -3.43
C LEU A 234 7.47 -2.23 -3.78
N SER A 235 8.58 -1.78 -3.21
CA SER A 235 9.24 -0.52 -3.54
C SER A 235 9.68 -0.49 -5.01
N LEU A 236 10.33 -1.55 -5.49
CA LEU A 236 10.67 -1.70 -6.91
C LEU A 236 9.43 -1.77 -7.82
N SER A 237 8.30 -2.20 -7.29
CA SER A 237 7.02 -2.30 -8.02
C SER A 237 6.25 -0.97 -8.04
N GLY A 238 6.87 0.13 -7.63
CA GLY A 238 6.31 1.47 -7.74
C GLY A 238 5.50 1.94 -6.52
N PHE A 239 5.63 1.29 -5.36
CA PHE A 239 5.03 1.76 -4.10
C PHE A 239 6.10 2.34 -3.18
N PRO A 240 6.45 3.64 -3.32
CA PRO A 240 7.49 4.25 -2.53
C PRO A 240 7.10 4.43 -1.05
N LEU A 241 5.80 4.54 -0.74
CA LEU A 241 5.28 4.73 0.61
C LEU A 241 4.89 3.39 1.27
N ILE A 242 5.87 2.51 1.45
CA ILE A 242 5.70 1.19 2.07
C ILE A 242 6.22 1.16 3.51
N GLY A 243 5.63 0.29 4.32
CA GLY A 243 6.16 -0.18 5.60
C GLY A 243 5.40 -1.42 6.08
N HIS A 244 5.79 -1.93 7.23
CA HIS A 244 5.19 -3.12 7.84
C HIS A 244 4.50 -2.74 9.15
N ASP A 245 3.67 -3.62 9.70
CA ASP A 245 3.16 -3.42 11.05
C ASP A 245 4.25 -3.78 12.06
N ILE A 246 4.79 -2.74 12.70
CA ILE A 246 5.94 -2.83 13.60
C ILE A 246 5.54 -3.57 14.88
N GLY A 247 6.33 -4.59 15.23
CA GLY A 247 6.04 -5.50 16.35
C GLY A 247 5.09 -6.65 16.00
N GLY A 248 4.64 -6.77 14.74
CA GLY A 248 3.81 -7.87 14.28
C GLY A 248 2.32 -7.67 14.53
N PHE A 249 1.52 -7.80 13.48
CA PHE A 249 0.07 -7.69 13.52
C PHE A 249 -0.58 -8.81 14.33
N ALA A 250 -0.31 -10.06 13.96
CA ALA A 250 -0.96 -11.25 14.53
C ALA A 250 0.00 -12.14 15.33
N GLY A 251 -0.57 -12.99 16.19
CA GLY A 251 0.18 -13.93 17.04
C GLY A 251 0.41 -13.39 18.44
N GLU A 252 1.42 -13.92 19.14
CA GLU A 252 1.83 -13.45 20.46
C GLU A 252 2.50 -12.07 20.39
N LYS A 253 2.57 -11.38 21.54
CA LYS A 253 3.30 -10.12 21.66
C LYS A 253 4.79 -10.34 21.41
N PRO A 254 5.50 -9.39 20.77
CA PRO A 254 6.93 -9.53 20.56
C PRO A 254 7.65 -9.59 21.91
N SER A 255 8.76 -10.32 22.00
CA SER A 255 9.68 -10.12 23.12
C SER A 255 10.24 -8.68 23.10
N LEU A 256 10.77 -8.21 24.22
CA LEU A 256 11.43 -6.90 24.30
C LEU A 256 12.48 -6.73 23.19
N GLU A 257 13.34 -7.73 23.01
CA GLU A 257 14.39 -7.70 21.99
C GLU A 257 13.80 -7.62 20.57
N LEU A 258 12.83 -8.48 20.25
CA LEU A 258 12.18 -8.49 18.94
C LEU A 258 11.50 -7.15 18.65
N PHE A 259 10.84 -6.55 19.64
CA PHE A 259 10.18 -5.25 19.48
C PHE A 259 11.18 -4.13 19.18
N VAL A 260 12.27 -4.05 19.95
CA VAL A 260 13.34 -3.07 19.71
C VAL A 260 13.96 -3.25 18.33
N ARG A 261 14.28 -4.49 17.91
CA ARG A 261 14.82 -4.75 16.57
C ARG A 261 13.84 -4.39 15.45
N TRP A 262 12.54 -4.60 15.67
CA TRP A 262 11.54 -4.20 14.68
C TRP A 262 11.44 -2.69 14.53
N ILE A 263 11.51 -1.95 15.65
CA ILE A 263 11.54 -0.48 15.63
C ILE A 263 12.81 0.01 14.92
N GLN A 264 13.98 -0.56 15.25
CA GLN A 264 15.25 -0.24 14.60
C GLN A 264 15.22 -0.47 13.10
N ASN A 265 14.55 -1.52 12.61
CA ASN A 265 14.32 -1.71 11.18
C ASN A 265 13.29 -0.70 10.63
N GLY A 266 12.19 -0.49 11.36
CA GLY A 266 11.05 0.33 10.96
C GLY A 266 11.39 1.80 10.77
N ILE A 267 12.33 2.37 11.55
CA ILE A 267 12.69 3.79 11.45
C ILE A 267 13.27 4.20 10.09
N PHE A 268 13.70 3.24 9.28
CA PHE A 268 14.19 3.46 7.91
C PHE A 268 13.12 3.28 6.84
N HIS A 269 11.93 2.78 7.20
CA HIS A 269 10.83 2.59 6.25
C HIS A 269 10.01 3.87 6.09
N PRO A 270 9.50 4.17 4.89
CA PRO A 270 8.65 5.32 4.63
C PRO A 270 7.45 5.38 5.58
N ARG A 271 6.68 4.28 5.69
CA ARG A 271 5.63 4.12 6.72
C ARG A 271 6.23 3.56 8.01
N PHE A 272 6.25 4.38 9.05
CA PHE A 272 6.55 3.97 10.41
C PHE A 272 5.24 3.87 11.21
N CYS A 273 4.76 2.66 11.46
CA CYS A 273 3.51 2.44 12.19
C CYS A 273 3.62 1.19 13.07
N VAL A 274 3.46 1.39 14.38
CA VAL A 274 3.25 0.30 15.33
C VAL A 274 1.77 -0.06 15.26
N HIS A 275 1.47 -1.30 14.92
CA HIS A 275 0.10 -1.76 14.75
C HIS A 275 0.00 -3.25 15.07
N SER A 276 -1.10 -3.65 15.70
CA SER A 276 -1.35 -5.04 16.07
C SER A 276 -2.82 -5.32 16.30
N TRP A 277 -3.20 -6.58 16.14
CA TRP A 277 -4.48 -7.10 16.56
C TRP A 277 -4.29 -8.39 17.36
N ARG A 278 -4.78 -8.40 18.61
CA ARG A 278 -4.64 -9.51 19.54
C ARG A 278 -6.03 -10.01 19.98
N PRO A 279 -6.62 -10.99 19.28
CA PRO A 279 -7.87 -11.58 19.73
C PRO A 279 -7.62 -12.38 21.03
N ASN A 280 -8.38 -12.08 22.09
CA ASN A 280 -8.54 -12.92 23.29
C ASN A 280 -7.38 -12.96 24.31
N GLN A 281 -6.80 -11.82 24.70
CA GLN A 281 -6.09 -11.74 25.99
C GLN A 281 -6.93 -10.88 26.95
N ASP A 282 -7.66 -11.57 27.83
CA ASP A 282 -8.54 -11.08 28.92
C ASP A 282 -9.35 -9.80 28.67
N GLU A 283 -10.67 -9.93 28.77
CA GLU A 283 -11.67 -8.84 28.72
C GLU A 283 -11.56 -7.85 29.90
N ASN A 284 -10.54 -7.99 30.76
CA ASN A 284 -10.17 -6.99 31.74
C ASN A 284 -9.34 -5.90 31.06
N ILE A 285 -10.10 -4.99 30.47
CA ILE A 285 -9.71 -3.74 29.81
C ILE A 285 -8.86 -2.89 30.77
N ASP A 286 -7.55 -2.94 30.56
CA ASP A 286 -6.60 -1.85 30.86
C ASP A 286 -5.54 -1.88 29.75
N ASP A 287 -5.79 -1.17 28.63
CA ASP A 287 -4.89 -0.61 27.60
C ASP A 287 -3.67 -1.40 27.07
N ASN A 288 -3.48 -2.67 27.44
CA ASN A 288 -2.22 -3.40 27.25
C ASN A 288 -2.28 -4.50 26.20
N ASN A 289 -3.39 -4.64 25.46
CA ASN A 289 -3.51 -5.73 24.50
C ASN A 289 -2.83 -5.43 23.16
N GLU A 290 -2.65 -4.15 22.81
CA GLU A 290 -2.00 -3.73 21.57
C GLU A 290 -0.50 -3.46 21.77
N ASN A 291 0.27 -3.57 20.71
CA ASN A 291 1.64 -3.11 20.69
C ASN A 291 1.65 -1.58 20.81
N ALA A 292 2.28 -1.04 21.83
CA ALA A 292 2.51 0.39 22.00
C ALA A 292 4.00 0.67 22.15
N LEU A 293 4.45 1.86 21.74
CA LEU A 293 5.86 2.26 21.86
C LEU A 293 6.37 2.22 23.32
N TRP A 294 5.46 2.35 24.29
CA TRP A 294 5.75 2.35 25.72
C TRP A 294 5.42 1.03 26.43
N MET A 295 5.16 -0.06 25.69
CA MET A 295 4.77 -1.34 26.29
C MET A 295 5.88 -2.01 27.13
N TYR A 296 7.14 -1.61 26.95
CA TYR A 296 8.28 -2.10 27.72
C TYR A 296 9.09 -0.92 28.26
N GLU A 297 8.98 -0.64 29.56
CA GLU A 297 9.70 0.46 30.22
C GLU A 297 11.22 0.34 30.03
N ASP A 298 11.77 -0.86 30.18
CA ASP A 298 13.21 -1.14 30.00
C ASP A 298 13.72 -0.88 28.56
N ALA A 299 12.82 -0.88 27.57
CA ALA A 299 13.17 -0.62 26.17
C ALA A 299 13.05 0.87 25.79
N LEU A 300 12.40 1.69 26.61
CA LEU A 300 12.11 3.09 26.28
C LEU A 300 13.34 3.90 25.86
N PRO A 301 14.52 3.80 26.52
CA PRO A 301 15.71 4.52 26.08
C PRO A 301 16.13 4.15 24.65
N LEU A 302 16.11 2.85 24.33
CA LEU A 302 16.49 2.32 23.01
C LEU A 302 15.50 2.73 21.92
N ILE A 303 14.20 2.67 22.23
CA ILE A 303 13.12 3.10 21.34
C ILE A 303 13.22 4.61 21.09
N HIS A 304 13.43 5.39 22.15
CA HIS A 304 13.59 6.84 22.07
C HIS A 304 14.79 7.22 21.20
N ASP A 305 15.93 6.55 21.34
CA ASP A 305 17.11 6.81 20.50
C ASP A 305 16.88 6.47 19.03
N ALA A 306 16.17 5.37 18.74
CA ALA A 306 15.76 5.03 17.37
C ALA A 306 14.80 6.08 16.77
N LEU A 307 13.78 6.51 17.53
CA LEU A 307 12.83 7.53 17.08
C LEU A 307 13.52 8.88 16.87
N ARG A 308 14.43 9.26 17.78
CA ARG A 308 15.26 10.46 17.62
C ARG A 308 16.09 10.35 16.35
N PHE A 309 16.71 9.19 16.08
CA PHE A 309 17.46 8.97 14.85
C PHE A 309 16.61 9.18 13.60
N ARG A 310 15.38 8.63 13.56
CA ARG A 310 14.42 8.87 12.47
C ARG A 310 14.14 10.35 12.29
N LYS A 311 13.88 11.06 13.40
CA LYS A 311 13.63 12.52 13.38
C LYS A 311 14.84 13.28 12.83
N ARG A 312 16.06 12.85 13.17
CA ARG A 312 17.28 13.44 12.60
C ARG A 312 17.38 13.26 11.08
N LEU A 313 16.85 12.16 10.54
CA LEU A 313 16.77 11.92 9.09
C LEU A 313 15.58 12.60 8.40
N GLN A 314 14.77 13.43 9.07
CA GLN A 314 13.53 13.95 8.50
C GLN A 314 13.71 14.65 7.15
N THR A 315 14.67 15.58 7.04
CA THR A 315 14.95 16.26 5.76
C THR A 315 15.43 15.30 4.67
N TYR A 316 16.22 14.29 5.03
CA TYR A 316 16.65 13.25 4.09
C TYR A 316 15.47 12.43 3.58
N LEU A 317 14.61 11.92 4.49
CA LEU A 317 13.40 11.17 4.15
C LEU A 317 12.43 11.98 3.31
N TYR A 318 12.28 13.28 3.62
CA TYR A 318 11.40 14.18 2.90
C TYR A 318 11.89 14.48 1.48
N SER A 319 13.19 14.74 1.34
CA SER A 319 13.83 14.93 0.03
C SER A 319 13.75 13.66 -0.83
N LEU A 320 13.89 12.46 -0.24
CA LEU A 320 13.66 11.20 -0.95
C LEU A 320 12.20 10.97 -1.33
N SER A 321 11.25 11.47 -0.53
CA SER A 321 9.82 11.42 -0.86
C SER A 321 9.49 12.32 -2.05
N HIS A 322 10.11 13.50 -2.12
CA HIS A 322 10.04 14.37 -3.29
C HIS A 322 10.70 13.73 -4.52
N GLU A 323 11.90 13.14 -4.40
CA GLU A 323 12.55 12.40 -5.49
C GLU A 323 11.64 11.29 -6.02
N ALA A 324 11.02 10.52 -5.12
CA ALA A 324 10.09 9.45 -5.49
C ALA A 324 8.86 9.98 -6.26
N ASN A 325 8.33 11.14 -5.89
CA ASN A 325 7.22 11.78 -6.59
C ASN A 325 7.60 12.19 -8.02
N ILE A 326 8.76 12.82 -8.21
CA ILE A 326 9.20 13.36 -9.51
C ILE A 326 9.72 12.29 -10.46
N THR A 327 10.45 11.30 -9.93
CA THR A 327 11.22 10.34 -10.75
C THR A 327 10.73 8.90 -10.65
N GLY A 328 9.99 8.56 -9.60
CA GLY A 328 9.65 7.17 -9.26
C GLY A 328 10.78 6.38 -8.59
N HIS A 329 11.92 6.99 -8.27
CA HIS A 329 12.96 6.33 -7.48
C HIS A 329 12.41 5.96 -6.09
N PRO A 330 12.44 4.69 -5.66
CA PRO A 330 11.90 4.32 -4.35
C PRO A 330 12.79 4.84 -3.22
N LEU A 331 12.19 5.04 -2.03
CA LEU A 331 12.94 5.46 -0.85
C LEU A 331 13.85 4.34 -0.34
N ILE A 332 13.32 3.13 -0.17
CA ILE A 332 14.11 1.94 0.15
C ILE A 332 14.43 1.16 -1.13
N ARG A 333 15.70 0.81 -1.32
CA ARG A 333 16.22 0.25 -2.57
C ARG A 333 17.00 -1.02 -2.28
N PRO A 334 16.73 -2.14 -2.97
CA PRO A 334 17.61 -3.30 -2.87
C PRO A 334 18.99 -2.94 -3.44
N THR A 335 20.04 -3.60 -2.94
CA THR A 335 21.42 -3.27 -3.34
C THR A 335 21.65 -3.37 -4.85
N VAL A 336 20.99 -4.33 -5.53
CA VAL A 336 21.02 -4.46 -7.00
C VAL A 336 20.64 -3.17 -7.75
N TYR A 337 19.82 -2.31 -7.14
CA TYR A 337 19.35 -1.07 -7.77
C TYR A 337 20.50 -0.13 -8.12
N HIS A 338 21.50 -0.03 -7.23
CA HIS A 338 22.68 0.83 -7.41
C HIS A 338 23.93 0.05 -7.85
N PHE A 339 23.94 -1.27 -7.65
CA PHE A 339 25.12 -2.12 -7.85
C PHE A 339 24.85 -3.27 -8.84
N GLN A 340 24.27 -2.96 -10.00
CA GLN A 340 23.91 -3.96 -11.02
C GLN A 340 25.10 -4.78 -11.55
N SER A 341 26.29 -4.18 -11.57
CA SER A 341 27.54 -4.83 -11.99
C SER A 341 28.08 -5.81 -10.95
N ASP A 342 27.64 -5.70 -9.70
CA ASP A 342 28.00 -6.63 -8.64
C ASP A 342 27.08 -7.85 -8.67
N ILE A 343 27.62 -9.00 -9.09
CA ILE A 343 26.85 -10.23 -9.21
C ILE A 343 26.27 -10.70 -7.86
N LYS A 344 26.91 -10.38 -6.73
CA LYS A 344 26.42 -10.77 -5.40
C LYS A 344 25.17 -9.98 -5.02
N CYS A 345 25.06 -8.73 -5.46
CA CYS A 345 23.88 -7.89 -5.23
C CYS A 345 22.64 -8.38 -5.98
N ARG A 346 22.79 -9.21 -7.03
CA ARG A 346 21.64 -9.76 -7.78
C ARG A 346 20.87 -10.85 -7.04
N ASN A 347 21.47 -11.42 -5.99
CA ASN A 347 20.80 -12.39 -5.12
C ASN A 347 19.89 -11.68 -4.10
N GLN A 348 19.07 -12.46 -3.40
CA GLN A 348 18.23 -11.93 -2.33
C GLN A 348 19.08 -11.20 -1.29
N SER A 349 18.77 -9.91 -1.07
CA SER A 349 19.43 -9.05 -0.08
C SER A 349 18.59 -8.96 1.19
N PHE A 350 19.24 -9.01 2.35
CA PHE A 350 18.63 -8.70 3.65
C PHE A 350 19.18 -7.40 4.26
N GLU A 351 19.98 -6.69 3.46
CA GLU A 351 20.39 -5.31 3.61
C GLU A 351 19.70 -4.48 2.51
N PHE A 352 19.47 -3.21 2.78
CA PHE A 352 18.88 -2.30 1.81
C PHE A 352 19.49 -0.92 1.91
N LEU A 353 19.33 -0.13 0.86
CA LEU A 353 19.67 1.28 0.89
C LEU A 353 18.43 2.10 1.22
N LEU A 354 18.56 3.05 2.14
CA LEU A 354 17.70 4.21 2.21
C LEU A 354 18.30 5.29 1.31
N GLY A 355 17.55 5.67 0.28
CA GLY A 355 18.03 6.51 -0.81
C GLY A 355 19.23 5.88 -1.52
N PRO A 356 20.14 6.69 -2.10
CA PRO A 356 21.37 6.18 -2.71
C PRO A 356 22.54 5.99 -1.73
N TRP A 357 22.43 6.48 -0.50
CA TRP A 357 23.60 6.74 0.36
C TRP A 357 23.72 5.86 1.61
N LEU A 358 22.60 5.50 2.25
CA LEU A 358 22.63 4.86 3.57
C LEU A 358 22.27 3.37 3.46
N LEU A 359 23.24 2.49 3.65
CA LEU A 359 23.02 1.04 3.72
C LEU A 359 22.62 0.64 5.14
N VAL A 360 21.43 0.08 5.25
CA VAL A 360 20.80 -0.42 6.46
C VAL A 360 20.97 -1.93 6.54
N ALA A 361 21.59 -2.40 7.62
CA ALA A 361 21.80 -3.81 7.87
C ALA A 361 21.08 -4.24 9.16
N SER A 362 19.77 -4.44 9.01
CA SER A 362 18.88 -4.82 10.09
C SER A 362 19.34 -6.11 10.79
N VAL A 363 19.14 -6.15 12.11
CA VAL A 363 19.36 -7.32 12.96
C VAL A 363 18.03 -8.07 13.08
N TYR A 364 18.00 -9.33 12.64
CA TYR A 364 16.80 -10.16 12.58
C TYR A 364 17.03 -11.56 13.17
N GLU A 365 18.11 -11.72 13.93
CA GLU A 365 18.46 -12.96 14.65
C GLU A 365 18.40 -12.68 16.15
N GLU A 366 17.76 -13.58 16.88
CA GLU A 366 17.57 -13.46 18.33
C GLU A 366 18.90 -13.58 19.08
N ASN A 367 19.07 -12.78 20.14
CA ASN A 367 20.28 -12.68 20.95
C ASN A 367 21.55 -12.31 20.16
N ALA A 368 21.41 -11.78 18.94
CA ALA A 368 22.57 -11.38 18.13
C ALA A 368 23.20 -10.09 18.68
N SER A 369 24.50 -10.16 18.97
CA SER A 369 25.35 -9.02 19.35
C SER A 369 26.29 -8.57 18.24
N THR A 370 26.31 -9.30 17.12
CA THR A 370 27.07 -8.95 15.91
C THR A 370 26.22 -9.21 14.68
N ARG A 371 26.55 -8.56 13.57
CA ARG A 371 25.91 -8.75 12.27
C ARG A 371 26.98 -8.91 11.19
N THR A 372 26.92 -10.02 10.46
CA THR A 372 27.77 -10.27 9.29
C THR A 372 27.00 -9.93 8.03
N LEU A 373 27.45 -8.96 7.24
CA LEU A 373 26.76 -8.43 6.06
C LEU A 373 27.72 -8.29 4.86
N TYR A 374 27.15 -8.16 3.66
CA TYR A 374 27.90 -7.85 2.45
C TYR A 374 27.93 -6.34 2.19
N LEU A 375 29.10 -5.79 1.92
CA LEU A 375 29.25 -4.43 1.39
C LEU A 375 29.41 -4.48 -0.14
N PRO A 376 28.49 -3.89 -0.93
CA PRO A 376 28.59 -3.89 -2.39
C PRO A 376 29.91 -3.33 -2.92
N SER A 377 30.43 -3.94 -3.99
CA SER A 377 31.67 -3.53 -4.65
C SER A 377 31.54 -2.25 -5.49
N GLY A 378 32.69 -1.73 -5.94
CA GLY A 378 32.76 -0.54 -6.80
C GLY A 378 32.64 0.80 -6.07
N THR A 379 32.65 0.77 -4.73
CA THR A 379 32.58 1.94 -3.86
C THR A 379 33.19 1.59 -2.50
N LYS A 380 33.59 2.60 -1.73
CA LYS A 380 33.91 2.48 -0.31
C LYS A 380 32.71 2.80 0.56
N TRP A 381 32.76 2.26 1.77
CA TRP A 381 31.71 2.37 2.76
C TRP A 381 32.27 2.88 4.08
N TYR A 382 31.66 3.92 4.62
CA TYR A 382 31.95 4.43 5.95
C TYR A 382 31.01 3.78 6.95
N ASN A 383 31.52 3.19 8.03
CA ASN A 383 30.67 2.85 9.16
C ASN A 383 30.12 4.15 9.76
N PHE A 384 28.79 4.26 9.83
CA PHE A 384 28.12 5.50 10.25
C PHE A 384 28.51 5.93 11.68
N TRP A 385 28.79 4.98 12.55
CA TRP A 385 29.05 5.22 13.97
C TRP A 385 30.52 5.53 14.27
N THR A 386 31.44 4.93 13.51
CA THR A 386 32.89 4.98 13.81
C THR A 386 33.70 5.74 12.77
N ASP A 387 33.12 6.11 11.63
CA ASP A 387 33.79 6.64 10.43
C ASP A 387 34.84 5.71 9.82
N GLU A 388 34.95 4.46 10.29
CA GLU A 388 35.88 3.50 9.72
C GLU A 388 35.50 3.19 8.27
N ILE A 389 36.50 3.19 7.39
CA ILE A 389 36.31 2.99 5.95
C ILE A 389 36.56 1.52 5.62
N TYR A 390 35.64 0.95 4.85
CA TYR A 390 35.70 -0.40 4.34
C TYR A 390 35.69 -0.36 2.82
N ASP A 391 36.54 -1.19 2.20
CA ASP A 391 36.40 -1.46 0.77
C ASP A 391 35.09 -2.21 0.51
N GLY A 392 34.41 -1.91 -0.59
CA GLY A 392 33.32 -2.73 -1.08
C GLY A 392 33.80 -4.10 -1.58
N GLY A 393 32.87 -5.01 -1.84
CA GLY A 393 33.18 -6.32 -2.41
C GLY A 393 33.42 -7.44 -1.38
N GLN A 394 33.30 -7.14 -0.10
CA GLN A 394 33.63 -8.04 1.00
C GLN A 394 32.49 -8.25 1.99
N MET A 395 32.58 -9.35 2.74
CA MET A 395 31.75 -9.58 3.92
C MET A 395 32.44 -8.93 5.13
N VAL A 396 31.67 -8.23 5.96
CA VAL A 396 32.17 -7.62 7.20
C VAL A 396 31.31 -8.09 8.37
N THR A 397 31.92 -8.21 9.55
CA THR A 397 31.21 -8.51 10.80
C THR A 397 31.36 -7.31 11.72
N VAL A 398 30.23 -6.74 12.14
CA VAL A 398 30.21 -5.55 13.00
C VAL A 398 29.43 -5.77 14.27
N THR A 399 29.72 -4.97 15.29
CA THR A 399 28.94 -4.90 16.53
C THR A 399 27.50 -4.51 16.21
N ALA A 400 26.57 -5.23 16.81
CA ALA A 400 25.14 -5.05 16.64
C ALA A 400 24.45 -5.34 17.97
N THR A 401 24.94 -4.78 19.08
CA THR A 401 24.26 -4.83 20.38
C THR A 401 22.90 -4.13 20.31
N LEU A 402 22.06 -4.27 21.34
CA LEU A 402 20.68 -3.77 21.28
C LEU A 402 20.59 -2.24 21.15
N ASP A 403 21.62 -1.52 21.57
CA ASP A 403 21.79 -0.06 21.44
C ASP A 403 22.36 0.39 20.08
N ILE A 404 22.83 -0.53 19.24
CA ILE A 404 23.46 -0.22 17.95
C ILE A 404 22.74 -0.96 16.82
N PHE A 405 22.17 -0.18 15.88
CA PHE A 405 21.72 -0.70 14.60
C PHE A 405 22.80 -0.48 13.52
N PRO A 406 23.32 -1.54 12.87
CA PRO A 406 24.39 -1.42 11.89
C PRO A 406 24.02 -0.58 10.67
N LEU A 407 24.85 0.43 10.36
CA LEU A 407 24.67 1.37 9.27
C LEU A 407 26.00 1.66 8.57
N PHE A 408 25.95 1.72 7.24
CA PHE A 408 27.07 2.13 6.42
C PHE A 408 26.65 3.23 5.46
N VAL A 409 27.54 4.19 5.23
CA VAL A 409 27.32 5.29 4.30
C VAL A 409 28.24 5.11 3.11
N ARG A 410 27.68 5.13 1.91
CA ARG A 410 28.46 5.07 0.68
C ARG A 410 29.31 6.33 0.53
N GLU A 411 30.55 6.19 0.07
CA GLU A 411 31.35 7.37 -0.28
C GLU A 411 30.66 8.24 -1.36
N GLY A 412 30.90 9.54 -1.29
CA GLY A 412 30.18 10.56 -2.03
C GLY A 412 28.90 11.05 -1.35
N ALA A 413 28.47 10.49 -0.22
CA ALA A 413 27.22 10.90 0.39
C ALA A 413 27.26 12.33 0.96
N LEU A 414 26.17 13.04 0.73
CA LEU A 414 25.79 14.29 1.39
C LEU A 414 24.48 14.00 2.13
N LEU A 415 24.55 13.80 3.44
CA LEU A 415 23.42 13.33 4.25
C LEU A 415 22.91 14.45 5.17
N PRO A 416 21.75 15.06 4.89
CA PRO A 416 21.11 15.98 5.81
C PRO A 416 20.69 15.27 7.10
N PHE A 417 21.08 15.83 8.23
CA PHE A 417 20.90 15.24 9.54
C PHE A 417 20.61 16.34 10.56
N HIS A 418 19.41 16.36 11.14
CA HIS A 418 19.06 17.37 12.15
C HIS A 418 19.88 17.16 13.42
N MET A 419 20.49 18.25 13.87
CA MET A 419 20.93 18.45 15.24
C MET A 419 19.88 19.33 15.93
N ASP A 420 19.87 19.37 17.27
CA ASP A 420 18.74 19.92 18.02
C ASP A 420 18.32 21.35 17.59
N GLU A 421 19.26 22.17 17.11
CA GLU A 421 19.01 23.57 16.70
C GLU A 421 19.33 23.87 15.23
N HIS A 422 19.89 22.93 14.46
CA HIS A 422 20.38 23.20 13.11
C HIS A 422 20.44 21.95 12.23
N LEU A 423 20.44 22.14 10.91
CA LEU A 423 20.62 21.08 9.95
C LEU A 423 22.11 20.88 9.65
N GLU A 424 22.65 19.71 10.01
CA GLU A 424 24.02 19.29 9.70
C GLU A 424 24.03 18.49 8.39
N ILE A 425 24.92 18.84 7.46
CA ILE A 425 25.23 18.01 6.31
C ILE A 425 26.43 17.15 6.66
N ARG A 426 26.18 15.85 6.81
CA ARG A 426 27.25 14.86 6.98
C ARG A 426 27.84 14.52 5.62
N VAL A 427 29.07 14.93 5.41
CA VAL A 427 29.82 14.74 4.17
C VAL A 427 30.66 13.49 4.31
N TYR A 428 30.49 12.53 3.40
CA TYR A 428 31.30 11.32 3.31
C TYR A 428 32.06 11.33 1.99
N PRO A 429 33.22 11.98 1.91
CA PRO A 429 33.89 12.25 0.65
C PRO A 429 34.40 10.98 -0.04
N PHE A 430 34.58 11.02 -1.36
CA PHE A 430 35.34 9.99 -2.07
C PHE A 430 36.78 9.94 -1.54
N GLU A 431 37.39 8.75 -1.42
CA GLU A 431 38.82 8.67 -1.02
C GLU A 431 39.73 9.22 -2.15
N GLU A 432 39.31 9.03 -3.40
CA GLU A 432 40.01 9.52 -4.59
C GLU A 432 39.23 10.63 -5.31
N ASN A 433 39.16 10.56 -6.64
CA ASN A 433 38.41 11.49 -7.46
C ASN A 433 36.94 11.05 -7.51
N GLY A 434 36.04 11.99 -7.31
CA GLY A 434 34.62 11.73 -7.48
C GLY A 434 33.78 12.99 -7.33
N THR A 435 32.57 12.91 -7.88
CA THR A 435 31.57 13.97 -7.80
C THR A 435 30.22 13.34 -7.47
N SER A 436 29.47 14.02 -6.63
CA SER A 436 28.11 13.63 -6.26
C SER A 436 27.28 14.86 -5.92
N GLU A 437 25.97 14.69 -5.97
CA GLU A 437 25.01 15.73 -5.64
C GLU A 437 23.89 15.17 -4.76
N PHE A 438 23.30 16.05 -3.97
CA PHE A 438 22.07 15.78 -3.26
C PHE A 438 21.16 17.00 -3.28
N ASN A 439 19.89 16.79 -3.57
CA ASN A 439 18.86 17.83 -3.56
C ASN A 439 18.14 17.81 -2.22
N ILE A 440 18.19 18.93 -1.51
CA ILE A 440 17.42 19.17 -0.29
C ILE A 440 16.13 19.86 -0.71
N TYR A 441 15.01 19.24 -0.38
CA TYR A 441 13.68 19.74 -0.65
C TYR A 441 12.94 20.00 0.67
N ASP A 442 12.28 21.15 0.75
CA ASP A 442 11.37 21.49 1.84
C ASP A 442 10.15 22.27 1.30
N ASP A 443 9.00 22.09 1.93
CA ASP A 443 7.78 22.86 1.65
C ASP A 443 6.91 22.90 2.92
N ASP A 444 5.64 23.32 2.83
CA ASP A 444 4.78 23.41 4.01
C ASP A 444 4.37 22.06 4.64
N GLY A 445 4.68 20.93 4.00
CA GLY A 445 4.38 19.59 4.49
C GLY A 445 2.94 19.12 4.29
N GLU A 446 2.03 19.99 3.88
CA GLU A 446 0.59 19.77 3.99
C GLU A 446 -0.15 19.97 2.67
N THR A 447 0.15 21.04 1.94
CA THR A 447 -0.66 21.48 0.80
C THR A 447 -0.16 20.93 -0.52
N ILE A 448 -1.01 20.90 -1.54
CA ILE A 448 -0.61 20.62 -2.91
C ILE A 448 -0.01 21.85 -3.62
N ASP A 449 0.15 22.98 -2.93
CA ASP A 449 0.58 24.25 -3.54
C ASP A 449 1.94 24.14 -4.23
N CYS A 450 2.84 23.30 -3.72
CA CYS A 450 4.13 23.02 -4.35
C CYS A 450 4.03 22.45 -5.78
N TYR A 451 2.88 21.90 -6.18
CA TYR A 451 2.61 21.37 -7.52
C TYR A 451 1.85 22.35 -8.43
N ASN A 452 1.45 23.52 -7.92
CA ASN A 452 0.75 24.53 -8.72
C ASN A 452 1.76 25.42 -9.44
N GLU A 453 1.76 25.35 -10.79
CA GLU A 453 2.70 26.06 -11.68
C GLU A 453 2.73 27.60 -11.53
N LEU A 454 1.78 28.18 -10.80
CA LEU A 454 1.63 29.64 -10.63
C LEU A 454 2.11 30.15 -9.26
N GLU A 455 2.27 29.30 -8.25
CA GLU A 455 2.50 29.72 -6.86
C GLU A 455 3.41 28.79 -6.02
N GLY A 456 4.09 27.80 -6.62
CA GLY A 456 4.89 26.80 -5.89
C GLY A 456 5.75 27.38 -4.77
N LYS A 457 5.35 27.17 -3.51
CA LYS A 457 6.09 27.57 -2.31
C LYS A 457 6.88 26.37 -1.78
N PHE A 458 8.06 26.18 -2.33
CA PHE A 458 9.02 25.18 -1.84
C PHE A 458 10.43 25.75 -1.89
N ASP A 459 11.29 25.21 -1.05
CA ASP A 459 12.72 25.47 -1.03
C ASP A 459 13.42 24.26 -1.65
N LEU A 460 14.20 24.48 -2.71
CA LEU A 460 15.00 23.44 -3.38
C LEU A 460 16.44 23.91 -3.50
N GLN A 461 17.34 23.22 -2.81
CA GLN A 461 18.76 23.53 -2.80
C GLN A 461 19.59 22.29 -3.13
N THR A 462 20.45 22.39 -4.13
CA THR A 462 21.38 21.31 -4.51
C THR A 462 22.72 21.53 -3.81
N ILE A 463 23.23 20.48 -3.17
CA ILE A 463 24.61 20.45 -2.67
C ILE A 463 25.41 19.55 -3.59
N ARG A 464 26.51 20.06 -4.14
CA ARG A 464 27.48 19.32 -4.95
C ARG A 464 28.76 19.12 -4.17
N LEU A 465 29.26 17.89 -4.19
CA LEU A 465 30.56 17.50 -3.68
C LEU A 465 31.47 17.14 -4.86
N THR A 466 32.69 17.67 -4.88
CA THR A 466 33.77 17.24 -5.77
C THR A 466 35.04 17.01 -4.97
N CYS A 467 35.62 15.82 -5.10
CA CYS A 467 36.80 15.43 -4.34
C CYS A 467 37.95 15.01 -5.26
N ASN A 468 39.16 15.16 -4.74
CA ASN A 468 40.34 14.43 -5.19
C ASN A 468 41.15 13.97 -3.96
N LYS A 469 42.32 13.35 -4.20
CA LYS A 469 43.20 12.83 -3.13
C LYS A 469 43.71 13.89 -2.13
N LYS A 470 43.61 15.18 -2.45
CA LYS A 470 44.17 16.29 -1.66
C LYS A 470 43.12 17.27 -1.15
N GLN A 471 42.03 17.44 -1.89
CA GLN A 471 41.07 18.51 -1.68
C GLN A 471 39.62 18.01 -1.79
N ILE A 472 38.77 18.64 -0.99
CA ILE A 472 37.31 18.49 -1.03
C ILE A 472 36.73 19.85 -1.38
N HIS A 473 35.86 19.89 -2.37
CA HIS A 473 35.13 21.08 -2.78
C HIS A 473 33.64 20.84 -2.63
N ILE A 474 32.95 21.79 -2.01
CA ILE A 474 31.51 21.77 -1.83
C ILE A 474 30.92 23.06 -2.37
N GLU A 475 29.89 22.93 -3.19
CA GLU A 475 29.13 24.06 -3.75
C GLU A 475 27.65 23.86 -3.42
N THR A 476 26.97 24.94 -3.03
CA THR A 476 25.52 24.94 -2.86
C THR A 476 24.87 25.79 -3.94
N PHE A 477 23.78 25.29 -4.53
CA PHE A 477 23.01 25.98 -5.55
C PHE A 477 21.57 26.09 -5.10
N ILE A 478 21.06 27.31 -4.97
CA ILE A 478 19.64 27.56 -4.72
C ILE A 478 18.92 27.45 -6.07
N ILE A 479 18.03 26.47 -6.19
CA ILE A 479 17.21 26.27 -7.39
C ILE A 479 15.92 27.07 -7.26
N GLU A 480 15.28 27.02 -6.10
CA GLU A 480 14.05 27.74 -5.77
C GLU A 480 14.00 28.03 -4.26
N GLY A 481 13.36 29.12 -3.86
CA GLY A 481 13.10 29.43 -2.46
C GLY A 481 14.30 30.00 -1.69
N LYS A 482 14.41 29.65 -0.41
CA LYS A 482 15.37 30.22 0.55
C LYS A 482 16.72 29.51 0.53
N ASP A 483 17.73 30.28 0.91
CA ASP A 483 19.04 29.75 1.27
C ASP A 483 18.99 29.08 2.66
N ASN A 484 19.09 27.74 2.70
CA ASN A 484 19.18 27.03 3.97
C ASN A 484 20.59 27.15 4.53
N LYS A 485 20.69 27.44 5.83
CA LYS A 485 21.97 27.44 6.54
C LYS A 485 22.29 26.05 7.06
N PHE A 486 23.49 25.58 6.72
CA PHE A 486 23.99 24.27 7.09
C PHE A 486 25.18 24.37 8.03
N THR A 487 25.34 23.36 8.89
CA THR A 487 26.64 23.02 9.45
C THR A 487 27.21 21.81 8.71
N TRP A 488 28.53 21.65 8.73
CA TRP A 488 29.22 20.64 7.95
C TRP A 488 29.97 19.67 8.85
N ARG A 489 29.73 18.37 8.68
CA ARG A 489 30.40 17.33 9.44
C ARG A 489 31.14 16.38 8.51
N PHE A 490 32.46 16.32 8.69
CA PHE A 490 33.34 15.40 7.96
C PHE A 490 33.68 14.18 8.83
N PRO A 491 34.17 13.07 8.23
CA PRO A 491 34.65 11.91 8.98
C PRO A 491 35.80 12.32 9.91
N THR A 492 35.86 11.75 11.11
CA THR A 492 36.85 12.08 12.16
C THR A 492 38.30 11.97 11.70
N ASN A 493 38.60 11.09 10.75
CA ASN A 493 39.95 10.87 10.22
C ASN A 493 40.26 11.68 8.95
N GLU A 494 39.35 12.55 8.49
CA GLU A 494 39.55 13.37 7.30
C GLU A 494 40.60 14.46 7.56
N LYS A 495 41.60 14.55 6.68
CA LYS A 495 42.76 15.45 6.80
C LYS A 495 42.94 16.35 5.57
N ARG A 496 42.15 16.16 4.52
CA ARG A 496 42.22 16.96 3.31
C ARG A 496 41.76 18.38 3.57
N VAL A 497 42.26 19.30 2.76
CA VAL A 497 41.79 20.70 2.77
C VAL A 497 40.41 20.73 2.12
N TYR A 498 39.44 21.34 2.78
CA TYR A 498 38.11 21.55 2.22
C TYR A 498 37.85 23.04 1.93
N GLN A 499 37.11 23.28 0.85
CA GLN A 499 36.58 24.59 0.49
C GLN A 499 35.08 24.45 0.29
N ILE A 500 34.32 25.32 0.96
CA ILE A 500 32.86 25.36 0.89
C ILE A 500 32.49 26.72 0.30
N ASN A 501 31.81 26.69 -0.85
CA ASN A 501 31.27 27.86 -1.51
C ASN A 501 29.75 27.85 -1.30
N GLU A 502 29.27 28.65 -0.35
CA GLU A 502 27.84 28.88 -0.15
C GLU A 502 27.39 29.97 -1.14
N GLY A 503 26.43 29.61 -1.99
CA GLY A 503 25.99 30.36 -3.17
C GLY A 503 24.75 31.21 -2.97
#